data_AF-A0A0Q8G1F0-F1
#
_entry.id   AF-A0A0Q8G1F0-F1
#
_cell.length_a   1.000
_cell.length_b   1.000
_cell.length_c   1.000
_cell.angle_alpha   90.00
_cell.angle_beta   90.00
_cell.angle_gamma   90.00
#
_symmetry.space_group_name_H-M   'P 1'
#
loop_
_entity.id
_entity.type
_entity.pdbx_description
1 polymer ?
#
loop_
_entity_poly.entity_id
_entity_poly.type
_entity_poly.pdbx_seq_one_letter_code
_entity_poly.pdbx_strand_id
1 'polypeptide(L)'
;MGRKRTPTSTEAEVLVECRRRCCACFGLHRDLDIKKGQIAHLDHDPSNSNRQNLAFLCLDHHDEYDSKTSQSKKLTKAELEVFQRELIEHFSHWSTNAGREQLLNFLAFSADNDAMAAAAVKAAGTSVWYAKELAIQVLSSDEFGSVDGDLWVPYLHTLDLYAAWGLLTFSCQEVPDPDGFTAMEIKIERKPICNVLVEKIKAIPQ
;
A
#
# COMPACT_ATOMS: atom_id res chain seq x y z
N MET A 1 14.82 33.59 -31.68
CA MET A 1 15.77 32.84 -30.82
C MET A 1 15.10 31.51 -30.49
N GLY A 2 15.73 30.38 -30.84
CA GLY A 2 15.08 29.06 -30.73
C GLY A 2 14.78 28.70 -29.28
N ARG A 3 13.56 28.22 -29.01
CA ARG A 3 13.12 27.76 -27.68
C ARG A 3 14.11 26.70 -27.19
N LYS A 4 14.83 26.96 -26.08
CA LYS A 4 15.59 25.92 -25.40
C LYS A 4 14.60 24.87 -24.92
N ARG A 5 14.87 23.59 -25.20
CA ARG A 5 14.02 22.49 -24.76
C ARG A 5 14.35 22.17 -23.31
N THR A 6 13.32 21.89 -22.52
CA THR A 6 13.49 21.33 -21.19
C THR A 6 14.21 19.97 -21.31
N PRO A 7 15.16 19.64 -20.43
CA PRO A 7 15.80 18.33 -20.44
C PRO A 7 14.77 17.20 -20.31
N THR A 8 14.89 16.16 -21.15
CA THR A 8 13.93 15.04 -21.19
C THR A 8 13.73 14.36 -19.83
N SER A 9 14.76 14.32 -18.99
CA SER A 9 14.69 13.76 -17.63
C SER A 9 13.75 14.56 -16.72
N THR A 10 13.83 15.89 -16.78
CA THR A 10 12.99 16.79 -15.96
C THR A 10 11.55 16.80 -16.48
N GLU A 11 11.35 16.73 -17.79
CA GLU A 11 10.00 16.56 -18.36
C GLU A 11 9.36 15.25 -17.88
N ALA A 12 10.11 14.14 -17.91
CA ALA A 12 9.63 12.85 -17.44
C ALA A 12 9.28 12.89 -15.94
N GLU A 13 10.12 13.51 -15.11
CA GLU A 13 9.89 13.69 -13.67
C GLU A 13 8.56 14.43 -13.41
N VAL A 14 8.35 15.59 -14.05
CA VAL A 14 7.09 16.36 -13.91
C VAL A 14 5.88 15.50 -14.29
N LEU A 15 5.96 14.77 -15.41
CA LEU A 15 4.85 13.96 -15.92
C LEU A 15 4.54 12.73 -15.06
N VAL A 16 5.57 12.13 -14.45
CA VAL A 16 5.43 10.97 -13.55
C VAL A 16 4.82 11.40 -12.23
N GLU A 17 5.31 12.47 -11.62
CA GLU A 17 4.82 12.96 -10.32
C GLU A 17 3.36 13.40 -10.38
N CYS A 18 2.97 14.13 -11.43
CA CYS A 18 1.58 14.52 -11.65
C CYS A 18 0.74 13.40 -12.30
N ARG A 19 1.37 12.30 -12.72
CA ARG A 19 0.79 11.22 -13.50
C ARG A 19 0.00 11.71 -14.73
N ARG A 20 0.43 12.77 -15.40
CA ARG A 20 -0.30 13.45 -16.51
C ARG A 20 -1.68 14.02 -16.12
N ARG A 21 -1.86 14.45 -14.87
CA ARG A 21 -3.06 15.18 -14.41
C ARG A 21 -2.74 16.65 -14.35
N CYS A 22 -3.66 17.47 -14.86
CA CYS A 22 -3.52 18.92 -14.80
C CYS A 22 -3.67 19.39 -13.35
N CYS A 23 -2.69 20.13 -12.83
CA CYS A 23 -2.77 20.64 -11.46
C CYS A 23 -3.96 21.60 -11.28
N ALA A 24 -4.26 22.46 -12.25
CA ALA A 24 -5.42 23.37 -12.17
C ALA A 24 -6.76 22.61 -12.15
N CYS A 25 -6.98 21.62 -13.01
CA CYS A 25 -8.19 20.77 -12.96
C CYS A 25 -8.36 20.12 -11.58
N PHE A 26 -7.27 19.62 -11.00
CA PHE A 26 -7.29 19.01 -9.68
C PHE A 26 -7.55 20.03 -8.55
N GLY A 27 -6.89 21.20 -8.59
CA GLY A 27 -7.05 22.25 -7.58
C GLY A 27 -8.45 22.86 -7.57
N LEU A 28 -9.04 23.06 -8.75
CA LEU A 28 -10.36 23.68 -8.89
C LEU A 28 -11.51 22.69 -8.69
N HIS A 29 -11.35 21.45 -9.15
CA HIS A 29 -12.48 20.50 -9.26
C HIS A 29 -12.19 19.09 -8.74
N ARG A 30 -11.00 18.84 -8.19
CA ARG A 30 -10.52 17.49 -7.80
C ARG A 30 -10.61 16.48 -8.93
N ASP A 31 -10.47 16.95 -10.16
CA ASP A 31 -10.49 16.13 -11.37
C ASP A 31 -9.18 15.33 -11.48
N LEU A 32 -9.32 14.01 -11.47
CA LEU A 32 -8.23 13.04 -11.50
C LEU A 32 -8.03 12.39 -12.88
N ASP A 33 -8.76 12.86 -13.90
CA ASP A 33 -8.66 12.31 -15.25
C ASP A 33 -7.32 12.63 -15.88
N ILE A 34 -6.82 11.70 -16.68
CA ILE A 34 -5.63 11.92 -17.50
C ILE A 34 -5.95 13.01 -18.53
N LYS A 35 -5.13 14.05 -18.60
CA LYS A 35 -5.34 15.15 -19.54
C LYS A 35 -4.34 15.11 -20.69
N LYS A 36 -4.79 15.57 -21.85
CA LYS A 36 -3.90 16.01 -22.93
C LYS A 36 -3.43 17.43 -22.60
N GLY A 37 -2.14 17.66 -22.61
CA GLY A 37 -1.57 18.87 -22.02
C GLY A 37 -0.09 19.07 -22.32
N GLN A 38 0.45 20.14 -21.75
CA GLN A 38 1.83 20.58 -21.92
C GLN A 38 2.43 21.01 -20.57
N ILE A 39 3.76 21.06 -20.51
CA ILE A 39 4.48 21.58 -19.35
C ILE A 39 4.63 23.10 -19.53
N ALA A 40 4.00 23.85 -18.63
CA ALA A 40 4.12 25.29 -18.52
C ALA A 40 5.32 25.66 -17.64
N HIS A 41 6.05 26.72 -18.05
CA HIS A 41 7.05 27.38 -17.21
C HIS A 41 6.34 28.48 -16.42
N LEU A 42 6.31 28.35 -15.09
CA LEU A 42 5.51 29.20 -14.21
C LEU A 42 6.01 30.64 -14.09
N ASP A 43 7.24 30.92 -14.52
CA ASP A 43 7.79 32.27 -14.65
C ASP A 43 7.73 32.82 -16.07
N HIS A 44 7.14 32.07 -17.01
CA HIS A 44 7.14 32.34 -18.45
C HIS A 44 8.54 32.47 -19.09
N ASP A 45 9.60 32.01 -18.41
CA ASP A 45 10.96 31.94 -18.96
C ASP A 45 11.26 30.50 -19.45
N PRO A 46 11.28 30.24 -20.77
CA PRO A 46 11.55 28.91 -21.31
C PRO A 46 12.99 28.43 -21.08
N SER A 47 13.88 29.28 -20.56
CA SER A 47 15.24 28.88 -20.18
C SER A 47 15.33 28.33 -18.75
N ASN A 48 14.32 28.59 -17.90
CA ASN A 48 14.27 28.12 -16.52
C ASN A 48 13.62 26.73 -16.42
N SER A 49 14.40 25.70 -16.73
CA SER A 49 14.00 24.30 -16.63
C SER A 49 14.09 23.71 -15.21
N ASN A 50 14.10 24.53 -14.16
CA ASN A 50 14.06 24.02 -12.80
C ASN A 50 12.74 23.28 -12.55
N ARG A 51 12.79 22.06 -12.01
CA ARG A 51 11.61 21.24 -11.69
C ARG A 51 10.53 22.03 -10.94
N GLN A 52 10.87 22.85 -9.95
CA GLN A 52 9.87 23.61 -9.18
C GLN A 52 9.18 24.71 -10.00
N ASN A 53 9.76 25.12 -11.12
CA ASN A 53 9.19 26.11 -12.03
C ASN A 53 8.31 25.50 -13.14
N LEU A 54 8.22 24.16 -13.20
CA LEU A 54 7.52 23.46 -14.28
C LEU A 54 6.26 22.80 -13.75
N ALA A 55 5.12 23.04 -14.41
CA ALA A 55 3.85 22.41 -14.07
C ALA A 55 3.16 21.82 -15.31
N PHE A 56 2.53 20.65 -15.17
CA PHE A 56 1.73 20.08 -16.23
C PHE A 56 0.30 20.62 -16.20
N LEU A 57 -0.14 21.19 -17.32
CA LEU A 57 -1.47 21.73 -17.51
C LEU A 57 -2.15 21.06 -18.71
N CYS A 58 -3.47 20.87 -18.64
CA CYS A 58 -4.24 20.57 -19.85
C CYS A 58 -4.19 21.76 -20.80
N LEU A 59 -4.49 21.54 -22.08
CA LEU A 59 -4.42 22.62 -23.08
C LEU A 59 -5.28 23.84 -22.69
N ASP A 60 -6.49 23.62 -22.17
CA ASP A 60 -7.40 24.72 -21.78
C ASP A 60 -6.81 25.61 -20.67
N HIS A 61 -6.32 25.01 -19.58
CA HIS A 61 -5.70 25.76 -18.49
C HIS A 61 -4.31 26.31 -18.86
N HIS A 62 -3.60 25.66 -19.78
CA HIS A 62 -2.34 26.16 -20.31
C HIS A 62 -2.58 27.45 -21.11
N ASP A 63 -3.60 27.46 -21.96
CA ASP A 63 -3.99 28.65 -22.74
C ASP A 63 -4.49 29.78 -21.83
N GLU A 64 -5.31 29.46 -20.82
CA GLU A 64 -5.78 30.44 -19.85
C GLU A 64 -4.61 31.12 -19.11
N TYR A 65 -3.64 30.31 -18.67
CA TYR A 65 -2.47 30.79 -17.94
C TYR A 65 -1.56 31.72 -18.78
N ASP A 66 -1.29 31.32 -20.02
CA ASP A 66 -0.47 32.10 -20.96
C ASP A 66 -1.19 33.33 -21.52
N SER A 67 -2.52 33.34 -21.50
CA SER A 67 -3.32 34.46 -22.00
C SER A 67 -3.16 35.74 -21.15
N LYS A 68 -3.52 36.86 -21.77
CA LYS A 68 -3.77 38.14 -21.09
C LYS A 68 -5.20 38.56 -21.42
N THR A 69 -6.07 38.59 -20.42
CA THR A 69 -7.44 39.06 -20.57
C THR A 69 -7.61 40.37 -19.78
N SER A 70 -8.49 41.25 -20.25
CA SER A 70 -8.83 42.52 -19.58
C SER A 70 -10.10 42.43 -18.73
N GLN A 71 -10.87 41.35 -18.88
CA GLN A 71 -12.19 41.17 -18.26
C GLN A 71 -12.18 40.14 -17.13
N SER A 72 -11.43 39.04 -17.27
CA SER A 72 -11.34 37.98 -16.26
C SER A 72 -10.01 38.01 -15.51
N LYS A 73 -9.97 37.41 -14.33
CA LYS A 73 -8.69 37.03 -13.70
C LYS A 73 -8.23 35.74 -14.34
N LYS A 74 -6.96 35.70 -14.73
CA LYS A 74 -6.32 34.48 -15.22
C LYS A 74 -5.71 33.70 -14.07
N LEU A 75 -5.44 32.42 -14.30
CA LEU A 75 -4.61 31.61 -13.42
C LEU A 75 -3.27 32.29 -13.13
N THR A 76 -2.92 32.33 -11.86
CA THR A 76 -1.66 32.91 -11.39
C THR A 76 -0.62 31.83 -11.09
N LYS A 77 0.66 32.22 -11.11
CA LYS A 77 1.76 31.35 -10.68
C LYS A 77 1.51 30.78 -9.27
N ALA A 78 1.08 31.63 -8.33
CA ALA A 78 0.86 31.24 -6.95
C ALA A 78 -0.24 30.18 -6.80
N GLU A 79 -1.34 30.31 -7.56
CA GLU A 79 -2.39 29.29 -7.58
C GLU A 79 -1.86 27.97 -8.14
N LEU A 80 -1.15 28.01 -9.27
CA LEU A 80 -0.59 26.81 -9.89
C LEU A 80 0.45 26.11 -9.01
N GLU A 81 1.27 26.84 -8.26
CA GLU A 81 2.21 26.27 -7.29
C GLU A 81 1.50 25.52 -6.17
N VAL A 82 0.41 26.11 -5.62
CA VAL A 82 -0.42 25.46 -4.59
C VAL A 82 -1.07 24.20 -5.16
N PHE A 83 -1.74 24.32 -6.31
CA PHE A 83 -2.44 23.20 -6.93
C PHE A 83 -1.50 22.07 -7.34
N GLN A 84 -0.29 22.41 -7.82
CA GLN A 84 0.72 21.42 -8.17
C GLN A 84 1.19 20.68 -6.93
N ARG A 85 1.49 21.39 -5.83
CA ARG A 85 1.91 20.75 -4.58
C ARG A 85 0.84 19.79 -4.08
N GLU A 86 -0.43 20.22 -4.03
CA GLU A 86 -1.54 19.37 -3.60
C GLU A 86 -1.68 18.11 -4.47
N LEU A 87 -1.54 18.24 -5.80
CA LEU A 87 -1.61 17.10 -6.72
C LEU A 87 -0.46 16.11 -6.50
N ILE A 88 0.76 16.61 -6.30
CA ILE A 88 1.93 15.77 -6.06
C ILE A 88 1.79 15.07 -4.71
N GLU A 89 1.39 15.78 -3.66
CA GLU A 89 1.11 15.19 -2.34
C GLU A 89 0.05 14.09 -2.44
N HIS A 90 -1.04 14.34 -3.17
CA HIS A 90 -2.09 13.35 -3.40
C HIS A 90 -1.53 12.04 -3.98
N PHE A 91 -0.56 12.10 -4.89
CA PHE A 91 0.02 10.92 -5.53
C PHE A 91 1.33 10.40 -4.90
N SER A 92 1.99 11.17 -4.03
CA SER A 92 3.25 10.81 -3.37
C SER A 92 3.03 9.73 -2.31
N HIS A 93 1.86 9.74 -1.65
CA HIS A 93 1.48 8.78 -0.61
C HIS A 93 1.35 7.32 -1.08
N TRP A 94 1.38 7.07 -2.40
CA TRP A 94 1.25 5.70 -2.94
C TRP A 94 2.55 5.06 -3.43
N SER A 95 3.70 5.76 -3.45
CA SER A 95 4.86 5.29 -4.23
C SER A 95 6.10 4.82 -3.47
N THR A 96 6.16 4.88 -2.14
CA THR A 96 7.29 4.28 -1.41
C THR A 96 6.82 3.08 -0.61
N ASN A 97 7.45 1.92 -0.84
CA ASN A 97 7.42 0.81 0.11
C ASN A 97 7.72 1.31 1.53
N ALA A 98 8.55 2.34 1.68
CA ALA A 98 8.81 3.02 2.95
C ALA A 98 7.56 3.63 3.60
N GLY A 99 6.65 4.29 2.86
CA GLY A 99 5.42 4.84 3.44
C GLY A 99 4.43 3.76 3.89
N ARG A 100 4.32 2.67 3.11
CA ARG A 100 3.57 1.47 3.50
C ARG A 100 4.19 0.80 4.72
N GLU A 101 5.50 0.62 4.75
CA GLU A 101 6.21 0.00 5.87
C GLU A 101 6.20 0.88 7.12
N GLN A 102 6.32 2.20 6.99
CA GLN A 102 6.19 3.13 8.11
C GLN A 102 4.77 3.14 8.66
N LEU A 103 3.75 3.09 7.80
CA LEU A 103 2.36 2.93 8.21
C LEU A 103 2.13 1.55 8.85
N LEU A 104 2.64 0.46 8.26
CA LEU A 104 2.54 -0.88 8.83
C LEU A 104 3.32 -1.00 10.16
N ASN A 105 4.46 -0.33 10.30
CA ASN A 105 5.25 -0.28 11.54
C ASN A 105 4.57 0.60 12.59
N PHE A 106 3.96 1.72 12.20
CA PHE A 106 3.13 2.55 13.07
C PHE A 106 1.88 1.79 13.53
N LEU A 107 1.20 1.10 12.61
CA LEU A 107 0.07 0.22 12.91
C LEU A 107 0.51 -0.99 13.75
N ALA A 108 1.72 -1.53 13.56
CA ALA A 108 2.30 -2.58 14.40
C ALA A 108 2.69 -2.07 15.80
N PHE A 109 3.01 -0.78 15.95
CA PHE A 109 3.22 -0.13 17.25
C PHE A 109 1.88 0.27 17.92
N SER A 110 0.84 0.45 17.12
CA SER A 110 -0.55 0.68 17.55
C SER A 110 -1.32 -0.63 17.72
N ALA A 111 -0.75 -1.75 17.27
CA ALA A 111 -1.35 -3.05 17.37
C ALA A 111 -1.27 -3.48 18.82
N ASP A 112 -2.44 -3.54 19.46
CA ASP A 112 -2.58 -4.17 20.76
C ASP A 112 -2.27 -5.66 20.60
N ASN A 113 -0.99 -6.00 20.76
CA ASN A 113 -0.50 -7.37 20.63
C ASN A 113 -1.15 -8.29 21.67
N ASP A 114 -1.60 -7.76 22.81
CA ASP A 114 -2.32 -8.51 23.83
C ASP A 114 -3.74 -8.84 23.33
N ALA A 115 -4.44 -7.87 22.73
CA ALA A 115 -5.73 -8.11 22.09
C ALA A 115 -5.63 -9.06 20.88
N MET A 116 -4.57 -8.94 20.06
CA MET A 116 -4.34 -9.85 18.93
C MET A 116 -4.02 -11.26 19.39
N ALA A 117 -3.21 -11.42 20.43
CA ALA A 117 -2.93 -12.72 21.05
C ALA A 117 -4.21 -13.36 21.61
N ALA A 118 -5.04 -12.58 22.31
CA ALA A 118 -6.34 -13.05 22.79
C ALA A 118 -7.29 -13.44 21.64
N ALA A 119 -7.30 -12.65 20.55
CA ALA A 119 -8.08 -12.95 19.36
C ALA A 119 -7.62 -14.24 18.67
N ALA A 120 -6.31 -14.48 18.58
CA ALA A 120 -5.74 -15.71 18.05
C ALA A 120 -6.20 -16.93 18.86
N VAL A 121 -6.07 -16.90 20.19
CA VAL A 121 -6.58 -17.98 21.05
C VAL A 121 -8.09 -18.19 20.87
N LYS A 122 -8.86 -17.10 20.81
CA LYS A 122 -10.31 -17.17 20.59
C LYS A 122 -10.65 -17.81 19.24
N ALA A 123 -9.93 -17.49 18.17
CA ALA A 123 -10.13 -18.06 16.85
C ALA A 123 -9.87 -19.57 16.82
N ALA A 124 -8.73 -20.03 17.38
CA ALA A 124 -8.46 -21.45 17.52
C ALA A 124 -9.54 -22.17 18.37
N GLY A 125 -10.03 -21.51 19.42
CA GLY A 125 -11.09 -21.99 20.29
C GLY A 125 -12.46 -22.15 19.63
N THR A 126 -12.64 -21.67 18.39
CA THR A 126 -13.86 -21.95 17.62
C THR A 126 -13.90 -23.39 17.09
N SER A 127 -12.74 -24.03 16.96
CA SER A 127 -12.60 -25.34 16.32
C SER A 127 -12.17 -26.43 17.31
N VAL A 128 -11.36 -26.09 18.33
CA VAL A 128 -10.84 -27.06 19.30
C VAL A 128 -10.90 -26.53 20.73
N TRP A 129 -10.92 -27.45 21.70
CA TRP A 129 -10.88 -27.09 23.12
C TRP A 129 -9.46 -26.72 23.61
N TYR A 130 -8.41 -27.24 22.97
CA TYR A 130 -6.99 -26.89 23.22
C TYR A 130 -6.58 -25.64 22.42
N ALA A 131 -7.38 -24.59 22.56
CA ALA A 131 -7.30 -23.38 21.75
C ALA A 131 -5.92 -22.71 21.81
N LYS A 132 -5.32 -22.66 23.01
CA LYS A 132 -4.04 -22.00 23.25
C LYS A 132 -2.91 -22.73 22.54
N GLU A 133 -2.87 -24.05 22.64
CA GLU A 133 -1.86 -24.91 22.04
C GLU A 133 -1.95 -24.84 20.51
N LEU A 134 -3.16 -24.93 19.95
CA LEU A 134 -3.37 -24.83 18.51
C LEU A 134 -2.94 -23.44 17.99
N ALA A 135 -3.34 -22.36 18.68
CA ALA A 135 -2.96 -21.01 18.29
C ALA A 135 -1.43 -20.82 18.28
N ILE A 136 -0.73 -21.33 19.30
CA ILE A 136 0.74 -21.32 19.34
C ILE A 136 1.31 -22.12 18.17
N GLN A 137 0.85 -23.36 17.98
CA GLN A 137 1.37 -24.27 16.95
C GLN A 137 1.25 -23.68 15.54
N VAL A 138 0.11 -23.08 15.21
CA VAL A 138 -0.10 -22.42 13.90
C VAL A 138 0.80 -21.20 13.73
N LEU A 139 1.05 -20.43 14.80
CA LEU A 139 1.90 -19.25 14.74
C LEU A 139 3.40 -19.55 14.87
N SER A 140 3.78 -20.77 15.28
CA SER A 140 5.18 -21.13 15.58
C SER A 140 5.83 -22.08 14.57
N SER A 141 5.03 -22.87 13.86
CA SER A 141 5.54 -23.90 12.94
C SER A 141 5.52 -23.41 11.49
N ASP A 142 6.57 -23.74 10.74
CA ASP A 142 6.66 -23.43 9.31
C ASP A 142 6.09 -24.57 8.45
N GLU A 143 5.91 -25.75 9.04
CA GLU A 143 5.40 -26.95 8.39
C GLU A 143 4.45 -27.71 9.32
N PHE A 144 3.43 -28.34 8.74
CA PHE A 144 2.53 -29.25 9.43
C PHE A 144 2.12 -30.39 8.50
N GLY A 145 2.09 -31.60 9.03
CA GLY A 145 1.71 -32.80 8.30
C GLY A 145 0.86 -33.71 9.17
N SER A 146 -0.29 -34.17 8.66
CA SER A 146 -1.13 -35.15 9.36
C SER A 146 -1.99 -35.93 8.39
N VAL A 147 -2.15 -37.23 8.65
CA VAL A 147 -3.18 -38.08 8.04
C VAL A 147 -4.54 -37.96 8.75
N ASP A 148 -4.53 -37.48 9.99
CA ASP A 148 -5.72 -37.34 10.82
C ASP A 148 -6.44 -36.02 10.53
N GLY A 149 -7.64 -36.15 9.96
CA GLY A 149 -8.55 -35.04 9.65
C GLY A 149 -8.93 -34.21 10.85
N ASP A 150 -9.05 -34.83 12.03
CA ASP A 150 -9.38 -34.12 13.27
C ASP A 150 -8.24 -33.20 13.72
N LEU A 151 -7.03 -33.42 13.20
CA LEU A 151 -5.87 -32.55 13.44
C LEU A 151 -5.69 -31.51 12.32
N TRP A 152 -5.71 -31.92 11.04
CA TRP A 152 -5.41 -30.98 9.95
C TRP A 152 -6.57 -30.06 9.58
N VAL A 153 -7.84 -30.45 9.80
CA VAL A 153 -9.00 -29.58 9.49
C VAL A 153 -9.05 -28.35 10.41
N PRO A 154 -8.96 -28.48 11.75
CA PRO A 154 -8.90 -27.30 12.62
C PRO A 154 -7.65 -26.45 12.41
N TYR A 155 -6.54 -27.08 12.06
CA TYR A 155 -5.29 -26.41 11.74
C TYR A 155 -5.44 -25.52 10.49
N LEU A 156 -6.03 -26.05 9.40
CA LEU A 156 -6.34 -25.29 8.19
C LEU A 156 -7.33 -24.14 8.44
N HIS A 157 -8.43 -24.40 9.17
CA HIS A 157 -9.39 -23.35 9.48
C HIS A 157 -8.76 -22.20 10.27
N THR A 158 -7.88 -22.52 11.23
CA THR A 158 -7.14 -21.51 11.99
C THR A 158 -6.14 -20.75 11.10
N LEU A 159 -5.45 -21.45 10.20
CA LEU A 159 -4.57 -20.84 9.21
C LEU A 159 -5.30 -19.84 8.30
N ASP A 160 -6.49 -20.18 7.81
CA ASP A 160 -7.30 -19.30 6.98
C ASP A 160 -7.64 -17.98 7.69
N LEU A 161 -8.04 -18.07 8.97
CA LEU A 161 -8.34 -16.88 9.78
C LEU A 161 -7.09 -15.99 9.96
N TYR A 162 -5.94 -16.60 10.25
CA TYR A 162 -4.70 -15.85 10.46
C TYR A 162 -4.14 -15.28 9.15
N ALA A 163 -4.31 -15.97 8.03
CA ALA A 163 -4.00 -15.48 6.70
C ALA A 163 -4.89 -14.28 6.33
N ALA A 164 -6.18 -14.33 6.64
CA ALA A 164 -7.11 -13.21 6.43
C ALA A 164 -6.77 -11.97 7.27
N TRP A 165 -6.20 -12.16 8.47
CA TRP A 165 -5.63 -11.08 9.29
C TRP A 165 -4.26 -10.60 8.79
N GLY A 166 -3.72 -11.26 7.76
CA GLY A 166 -2.44 -10.94 7.17
C GLY A 166 -1.26 -11.28 8.07
N LEU A 167 -1.36 -12.27 8.96
CA LEU A 167 -0.26 -12.71 9.83
C LEU A 167 0.72 -13.65 9.12
N LEU A 168 0.22 -14.45 8.17
CA LEU A 168 0.98 -15.48 7.46
C LEU A 168 0.37 -15.73 6.07
N THR A 169 1.07 -16.51 5.26
CA THR A 169 0.50 -17.18 4.08
C THR A 169 0.83 -18.67 4.15
N PHE A 170 0.10 -19.51 3.43
CA PHE A 170 0.37 -20.95 3.43
C PHE A 170 -0.03 -21.60 2.11
N SER A 171 0.50 -22.80 1.88
CA SER A 171 0.12 -23.70 0.79
C SER A 171 -0.15 -25.10 1.35
N CYS A 172 -1.14 -25.79 0.82
CA CYS A 172 -1.49 -27.15 1.20
C CYS A 172 -1.37 -28.11 0.01
N GLN A 173 -1.00 -29.35 0.29
CA GLN A 173 -0.98 -30.44 -0.68
C GLN A 173 -1.40 -31.75 -0.03
N GLU A 174 -2.18 -32.55 -0.77
CA GLU A 174 -2.51 -33.91 -0.39
C GLU A 174 -1.42 -34.85 -0.91
N VAL A 175 -0.84 -35.64 0.00
CA VAL A 175 0.26 -36.56 -0.30
C VAL A 175 -0.16 -37.98 0.11
N PRO A 176 0.09 -39.00 -0.74
CA PRO A 176 -0.14 -40.39 -0.36
C PRO A 176 0.76 -40.79 0.80
N ASP A 177 0.16 -41.33 1.85
CA ASP A 177 0.88 -41.91 2.98
C ASP A 177 1.27 -43.37 2.69
N PRO A 178 2.39 -43.89 3.22
CA PRO A 178 2.83 -45.27 3.01
C PRO A 178 1.79 -46.34 3.38
N ASP A 179 0.89 -46.05 4.32
CA ASP A 179 -0.16 -46.96 4.76
C ASP A 179 -1.45 -46.88 3.91
N GLY A 180 -1.43 -46.10 2.82
CA GLY A 180 -2.53 -45.96 1.87
C GLY A 180 -3.56 -44.88 2.25
N PHE A 181 -3.27 -44.08 3.28
CA PHE A 181 -4.04 -42.89 3.63
C PHE A 181 -3.60 -41.67 2.81
N THR A 182 -4.32 -40.57 2.95
CA THR A 182 -3.94 -39.27 2.38
C THR A 182 -3.53 -38.34 3.51
N ALA A 183 -2.26 -37.96 3.53
CA ALA A 183 -1.73 -36.95 4.43
C ALA A 183 -1.96 -35.55 3.86
N MET A 184 -2.32 -34.60 4.70
CA MET A 184 -2.30 -33.18 4.37
C MET A 184 -0.95 -32.61 4.79
N GLU A 185 -0.15 -32.14 3.84
CA GLU A 185 1.07 -31.38 4.09
C GLU A 185 0.83 -29.89 3.87
N ILE A 186 1.29 -29.07 4.82
CA ILE A 186 1.07 -27.64 4.84
C ILE A 186 2.42 -26.95 5.04
N LYS A 187 2.71 -25.95 4.21
CA LYS A 187 3.87 -25.06 4.34
C LYS A 187 3.40 -23.65 4.61
N ILE A 188 4.06 -22.97 5.55
CA ILE A 188 3.61 -21.69 6.10
C ILE A 188 4.75 -20.68 6.02
N GLU A 189 4.46 -19.50 5.46
CA GLU A 189 5.36 -18.35 5.48
C GLU A 189 4.82 -17.31 6.48
N ARG A 190 5.52 -17.15 7.61
CA ARG A 190 5.07 -16.33 8.74
C ARG A 190 5.67 -14.92 8.71
N LYS A 191 4.90 -13.93 9.14
CA LYS A 191 5.43 -12.59 9.40
C LYS A 191 6.13 -12.52 10.77
N PRO A 192 7.09 -11.59 10.97
CA PRO A 192 7.80 -11.44 12.23
C PRO A 192 6.90 -11.23 13.46
N ILE A 193 5.73 -10.60 13.27
CA ILE A 193 4.74 -10.37 14.33
C ILE A 193 4.22 -11.66 14.96
N CYS A 194 4.20 -12.80 14.24
CA CYS A 194 3.76 -14.08 14.78
C CYS A 194 4.57 -14.49 16.01
N ASN A 195 5.89 -14.25 16.01
CA ASN A 195 6.74 -14.57 17.17
C ASN A 195 6.38 -13.72 18.39
N VAL A 196 6.03 -12.44 18.18
CA VAL A 196 5.58 -11.55 19.25
C VAL A 196 4.26 -12.07 19.84
N LEU A 197 3.31 -12.44 18.97
CA LEU A 197 2.02 -12.98 19.40
C LEU A 197 2.17 -14.30 20.16
N VAL A 198 3.07 -15.20 19.73
CA VAL A 198 3.35 -16.45 20.45
C VAL A 198 3.81 -16.17 21.88
N GLU A 199 4.73 -15.23 22.09
CA GLU A 199 5.20 -14.88 23.44
C GLU A 199 4.07 -14.25 24.28
N LYS A 200 3.22 -13.41 23.68
CA LYS A 200 2.03 -12.88 24.34
C LYS A 200 1.04 -13.97 24.73
N ILE A 201 0.76 -14.93 23.85
CA ILE A 201 -0.16 -16.05 24.12
C ILE A 201 0.40 -16.91 25.26
N LYS A 202 1.70 -17.23 25.27
CA LYS A 202 2.33 -17.99 26.35
C LYS A 202 2.11 -17.34 27.71
N ALA A 203 2.14 -16.00 27.77
CA ALA A 203 1.92 -15.22 28.98
C ALA A 203 0.45 -15.13 29.46
N ILE A 204 -0.54 -15.54 28.65
CA ILE A 204 -1.95 -15.59 29.07
C ILE A 204 -2.13 -16.69 30.14
N PRO A 205 -2.73 -16.40 31.32
CA PRO A 205 -3.04 -17.40 32.32
C PRO A 205 -3.92 -18.52 31.74
N GLN A 206 -3.72 -19.76 32.22
CA GLN A 206 -4.61 -20.88 31.87
C GLN A 206 -6.00 -20.70 32.51
#